data_AF-X1ECP1-F1
#
_entry.id   AF-X1ECP1-F1
#
_cell.length_a   1.000
_cell.length_b   1.000
_cell.length_c   1.000
_cell.angle_alpha   90.00
_cell.angle_beta   90.00
_cell.angle_gamma   90.00
#
_symmetry.space_group_name_H-M   'P 1'
#
loop_
_entity.id
_entity.type
_entity.pdbx_description
1 polymer ?
#
loop_
_entity_poly.entity_id
_entity_poly.type
_entity_poly.pdbx_seq_one_letter_code
_entity_poly.pdbx_strand_id
1 'polypeptide(L)'
;PREFIRPLIYIFRDEIEKFCYENKINYRVDQTNLESYYFRNAIRNKLIPLMREISKKDFLKNLINFSKIYLEEDRFLNSLTKKIYYKISKRKNNDVYIPIIELKNLPPALNRRLLRLAIEEKKGELLDISFNAVEDIIDSLKNETEFFEFNLPKFMKVVKDKENLVIKNRNN
;
A
#
# COMPACT_ATOMS: atom_id res chain seq x y z
N PRO A 1 10.33 2.65 18.66
CA PRO A 1 10.82 2.28 17.31
C PRO A 1 11.95 3.22 16.85
N ARG A 2 13.09 2.68 16.39
CA ARG A 2 14.15 3.52 15.80
C ARG A 2 13.70 4.02 14.43
N GLU A 3 13.85 5.32 14.21
CA GLU A 3 13.54 5.94 12.93
C GLU A 3 14.62 5.58 11.90
N PHE A 4 14.23 4.99 10.78
CA PHE A 4 15.13 4.66 9.69
C PHE A 4 15.19 5.82 8.70
N ILE A 5 16.27 6.59 8.72
CA ILE A 5 16.48 7.74 7.84
C ILE A 5 17.23 7.30 6.57
N ARG A 6 16.80 7.79 5.40
CA ARG A 6 17.46 7.54 4.10
C ARG A 6 17.91 8.87 3.45
N PRO A 7 19.05 9.45 3.88
CA PRO A 7 19.45 10.82 3.47
C PRO A 7 19.65 10.99 1.97
N LEU A 8 20.10 9.94 1.28
CA LEU A 8 20.47 9.97 -0.14
C LEU A 8 19.36 9.44 -1.06
N ILE A 9 18.11 9.31 -0.59
CA ILE A 9 17.02 8.64 -1.34
C ILE A 9 16.64 9.36 -2.65
N TYR A 10 16.95 10.65 -2.76
CA TYR A 10 16.66 11.48 -3.93
C TYR A 10 17.91 11.83 -4.77
N ILE A 11 19.07 11.27 -4.42
CA ILE A 11 20.34 11.54 -5.13
C ILE A 11 20.64 10.36 -6.04
N PHE A 12 20.99 10.64 -7.29
CA PHE A 12 21.34 9.60 -8.25
C PHE A 12 22.74 9.04 -7.99
N ARG A 13 22.96 7.82 -8.48
CA ARG A 13 24.23 7.11 -8.29
C ARG A 13 25.40 7.82 -8.97
N ASP A 14 25.18 8.33 -10.19
CA ASP A 14 26.16 9.11 -10.94
C ASP A 14 26.51 10.42 -10.24
N GLU A 15 25.55 11.06 -9.55
CA GLU A 15 25.83 12.23 -8.69
C GLU A 15 26.71 11.86 -7.50
N ILE A 16 26.45 10.70 -6.85
CA ILE A 16 27.28 10.20 -5.75
C ILE A 16 28.69 9.85 -6.24
N GLU A 17 28.81 9.13 -7.36
CA GLU A 17 30.09 8.74 -7.94
C GLU A 17 30.90 9.96 -8.39
N LYS A 18 30.25 10.98 -8.98
CA LYS A 18 30.85 12.27 -9.32
C LYS A 18 31.33 13.00 -8.06
N PHE A 19 30.52 13.07 -7.02
CA PHE A 19 30.91 13.68 -5.75
C PHE A 19 32.13 12.99 -5.12
N CYS A 20 32.15 11.66 -5.12
CA CYS A 20 33.30 10.89 -4.64
C CYS A 20 34.56 11.18 -5.48
N TYR A 21 34.43 11.25 -6.80
CA TYR A 21 35.53 11.57 -7.70
C TYR A 21 36.10 12.98 -7.44
N GLU A 22 35.24 14.00 -7.39
CA GLU A 22 35.62 15.40 -7.16
C GLU A 22 36.30 15.60 -5.81
N ASN A 23 35.88 14.84 -4.79
CA ASN A 23 36.41 14.92 -3.43
C ASN A 23 37.51 13.87 -3.13
N LYS A 24 37.94 13.09 -4.13
CA LYS A 24 38.95 12.02 -3.98
C LYS A 24 38.60 11.00 -2.87
N ILE A 25 37.31 10.69 -2.73
CA ILE A 25 36.81 9.71 -1.78
C ILE A 25 36.90 8.32 -2.42
N ASN A 26 37.77 7.47 -1.88
CA ASN A 26 37.88 6.08 -2.32
C ASN A 26 36.67 5.27 -1.84
N TYR A 27 36.06 4.51 -2.74
CA TYR A 27 34.98 3.58 -2.43
C TYR A 27 35.22 2.22 -3.10
N ARG A 28 34.58 1.17 -2.57
CA ARG A 28 34.60 -0.17 -3.16
C ARG A 28 33.29 -0.44 -3.88
N VAL A 29 33.38 -1.03 -5.07
CA VAL A 29 32.21 -1.52 -5.81
C VAL A 29 32.01 -2.99 -5.45
N ASP A 30 30.92 -3.30 -4.78
CA ASP A 30 30.52 -4.69 -4.51
C ASP A 30 30.21 -5.41 -5.84
N GLN A 31 30.81 -6.57 -6.08
CA GLN A 31 30.66 -7.36 -7.31
C GLN A 31 29.20 -7.78 -7.57
N THR A 32 28.42 -8.02 -6.51
CA THR A 32 26.99 -8.35 -6.61
C THR A 32 26.17 -7.23 -7.25
N ASN A 33 26.71 -6.01 -7.32
CA ASN A 33 26.06 -4.91 -8.03
C ASN A 33 26.00 -5.12 -9.55
N LEU A 34 26.92 -5.89 -10.12
CA LEU A 34 26.99 -6.17 -11.54
C LEU A 34 26.05 -7.33 -11.93
N GLU A 35 25.67 -8.16 -10.97
CA GLU A 35 24.79 -9.30 -11.18
C GLU A 35 23.33 -8.86 -11.33
N SER A 36 22.61 -9.48 -12.27
CA SER A 36 21.19 -9.20 -12.53
C SER A 36 20.26 -10.34 -12.09
N TYR A 37 20.73 -11.26 -11.25
CA TYR A 37 19.96 -12.42 -10.81
C TYR A 37 18.71 -12.01 -10.00
N TYR A 38 18.87 -11.07 -9.07
CA TYR A 38 17.76 -10.55 -8.27
C TYR A 38 16.91 -9.55 -9.05
N PHE A 39 15.58 -9.62 -8.91
CA PHE A 39 14.63 -8.73 -9.60
C PHE A 39 14.98 -7.24 -9.45
N ARG A 40 15.35 -6.80 -8.23
CA ARG A 40 15.82 -5.43 -7.98
C ARG A 40 17.02 -5.04 -8.85
N ASN A 41 17.99 -5.94 -8.96
CA ASN A 41 19.18 -5.68 -9.76
C ASN A 41 18.86 -5.74 -11.26
N ALA A 42 17.96 -6.62 -11.70
CA ALA A 42 17.47 -6.65 -13.07
C ALA A 42 16.76 -5.33 -13.46
N ILE A 43 15.92 -4.78 -12.57
CA ILE A 43 15.33 -3.44 -12.78
C ILE A 43 16.43 -2.38 -12.94
N ARG A 44 17.39 -2.34 -12.01
CA ARG A 44 18.46 -1.34 -12.01
C ARG A 44 19.38 -1.44 -13.22
N ASN A 45 19.83 -2.64 -13.54
CA ASN A 45 20.91 -2.87 -14.49
C ASN A 45 20.39 -3.02 -15.93
N LYS A 46 19.10 -3.38 -16.13
CA LYS A 46 18.51 -3.61 -17.45
C LYS A 46 17.36 -2.65 -17.75
N LEU A 47 16.32 -2.65 -16.93
CA LEU A 47 15.07 -1.94 -17.24
C LEU A 47 15.23 -0.41 -17.19
N ILE A 48 15.82 0.12 -16.12
CA ILE A 48 15.99 1.57 -15.96
C ILE A 48 16.85 2.17 -17.10
N PRO A 49 18.02 1.60 -17.45
CA PRO A 49 18.80 2.07 -18.58
C PRO A 49 18.01 2.06 -19.90
N LEU A 50 17.32 0.95 -20.20
CA LEU A 50 16.49 0.82 -21.39
C LEU A 50 15.39 1.89 -21.44
N MET A 51 14.75 2.18 -20.31
CA MET A 51 13.71 3.21 -20.24
C MET A 51 14.25 4.63 -20.42
N ARG A 52 15.47 4.92 -19.93
CA ARG A 52 16.15 6.20 -20.19
C ARG A 52 16.46 6.35 -21.68
N GLU A 53 16.94 5.28 -22.32
CA GLU A 53 17.25 5.27 -23.76
C GLU A 53 15.99 5.49 -24.62
N ILE A 54 14.92 4.73 -24.38
CA ILE A 54 13.68 4.80 -25.16
C ILE A 54 12.97 6.15 -24.98
N SER A 55 12.83 6.60 -23.73
CA SER A 55 12.02 7.78 -23.44
C SER A 55 12.66 9.09 -23.93
N LYS A 56 13.97 9.12 -24.16
CA LYS A 56 14.77 10.32 -24.50
C LYS A 56 14.50 11.51 -23.56
N LYS A 57 13.99 11.22 -22.36
CA LYS A 57 13.59 12.18 -21.32
C LYS A 57 14.23 11.72 -20.01
N ASP A 58 14.20 12.62 -19.04
CA ASP A 58 14.61 12.29 -17.68
C ASP A 58 13.52 11.45 -16.97
N PHE A 59 13.40 10.18 -17.38
CA PHE A 59 12.46 9.21 -16.84
C PHE A 59 12.56 9.10 -15.32
N LEU A 60 13.79 9.09 -14.80
CA LEU A 60 14.04 8.96 -13.37
C LEU A 60 13.54 10.17 -12.59
N LYS A 61 13.81 11.40 -13.07
CA LYS A 61 13.26 12.61 -12.45
C LYS A 61 11.73 12.63 -12.47
N ASN A 62 11.10 12.22 -13.57
CA ASN A 62 9.64 12.13 -13.64
C ASN A 62 9.07 11.12 -12.64
N LEU A 63 9.73 9.95 -12.50
CA LEU A 63 9.34 8.94 -11.53
C LEU A 63 9.49 9.45 -10.08
N ILE A 64 10.56 10.20 -9.78
CA ILE A 64 10.75 10.84 -8.48
C ILE A 64 9.63 11.85 -8.21
N ASN A 65 9.33 12.73 -9.17
CA ASN A 65 8.25 13.71 -9.01
C ASN A 65 6.90 13.04 -8.80
N PHE A 66 6.59 11.99 -9.57
CA PHE A 66 5.38 11.18 -9.36
C PHE A 66 5.34 10.58 -7.96
N SER A 67 6.46 10.02 -7.48
CA SER A 67 6.52 9.44 -6.13
C SER A 67 6.27 10.47 -5.02
N LYS A 68 6.73 11.72 -5.19
CA LYS A 68 6.51 12.80 -4.23
C LYS A 68 5.03 13.19 -4.16
N ILE A 69 4.41 13.40 -5.33
CA ILE A 69 2.97 13.72 -5.44
C ILE A 69 2.14 12.58 -4.84
N TYR A 70 2.41 11.34 -5.26
CA TYR A 70 1.68 10.17 -4.78
C TYR A 70 1.80 10.00 -3.25
N LEU A 71 2.99 10.20 -2.67
CA LEU A 71 3.18 10.10 -1.23
C LEU A 71 2.39 11.16 -0.44
N GLU A 72 2.28 12.37 -0.98
CA GLU A 72 1.50 13.44 -0.35
C GLU A 72 0.00 13.12 -0.40
N GLU A 73 -0.51 12.72 -1.57
CA GLU A 73 -1.89 12.30 -1.77
C GLU A 73 -2.24 11.07 -0.91
N ASP A 74 -1.35 10.08 -0.84
CA ASP A 74 -1.54 8.88 -0.02
C ASP A 74 -1.63 9.22 1.46
N ARG A 75 -0.79 10.13 1.97
CA ARG A 75 -0.87 10.62 3.36
C ARG A 75 -2.20 11.30 3.63
N PHE A 76 -2.64 12.17 2.72
CA PHE A 76 -3.93 12.84 2.84
C PHE A 76 -5.09 11.85 2.88
N LEU A 77 -5.14 10.92 1.91
CA LEU A 77 -6.18 9.90 1.82
C LEU A 77 -6.16 8.95 3.03
N ASN A 78 -4.99 8.59 3.54
CA ASN A 78 -4.86 7.80 4.77
C ASN A 78 -5.40 8.54 5.99
N SER A 79 -5.09 9.83 6.14
CA SER A 79 -5.61 10.66 7.23
C SER A 79 -7.14 10.78 7.15
N LEU A 80 -7.67 11.05 5.95
CA LEU A 80 -9.12 11.10 5.71
C LEU A 80 -9.79 9.75 6.02
N THR A 81 -9.22 8.65 5.54
CA THR A 81 -9.73 7.29 5.78
C THR A 81 -9.80 7.01 7.28
N LYS A 82 -8.74 7.29 8.05
CA LYS A 82 -8.72 7.10 9.50
C LYS A 82 -9.81 7.92 10.21
N LYS A 83 -9.96 9.19 9.84
CA LYS A 83 -11.02 10.05 10.39
C LYS A 83 -12.41 9.48 10.16
N ILE A 84 -12.71 9.05 8.93
CA ILE A 84 -14.00 8.44 8.59
C ILE A 84 -14.18 7.13 9.34
N TYR A 85 -13.16 6.26 9.31
CA TYR A 85 -13.19 4.95 9.96
C TYR A 85 -13.51 5.06 11.45
N TYR A 86 -12.81 5.90 12.21
CA TYR A 86 -13.08 6.08 13.64
C TYR A 86 -14.43 6.75 13.93
N LYS A 87 -15.00 7.46 12.95
CA LYS A 87 -16.34 8.06 13.07
C LYS A 87 -17.45 7.02 12.87
N ILE A 88 -17.32 6.13 11.89
CA ILE A 88 -18.41 5.24 11.47
C ILE A 88 -18.30 3.82 12.02
N SER A 89 -17.10 3.34 12.32
CA SER A 89 -16.89 1.97 12.79
C SER A 89 -17.19 1.85 14.29
N LYS A 90 -17.67 0.67 14.70
CA LYS A 90 -17.88 0.31 16.11
C LYS A 90 -17.16 -0.99 16.40
N ARG A 91 -16.58 -1.07 17.60
CA ARG A 91 -15.92 -2.28 18.08
C ARG A 91 -16.78 -2.95 19.15
N LYS A 92 -17.04 -4.25 18.99
CA LYS A 92 -17.77 -5.06 19.98
C LYS A 92 -17.19 -6.47 20.01
N ASN A 93 -16.86 -6.97 21.20
CA ASN A 93 -16.31 -8.32 21.41
C ASN A 93 -15.12 -8.63 20.48
N ASN A 94 -14.20 -7.68 20.35
CA ASN A 94 -13.05 -7.70 19.44
C ASN A 94 -13.39 -7.58 17.94
N ASP A 95 -14.65 -7.67 17.51
CA ASP A 95 -15.07 -7.55 16.11
C ASP A 95 -15.30 -6.09 15.69
N VAL A 96 -15.13 -5.83 14.40
CA VAL A 96 -15.29 -4.50 13.80
C VAL A 96 -16.57 -4.48 12.98
N TYR A 97 -17.47 -3.54 13.29
CA TYR A 97 -18.75 -3.33 12.63
C TYR A 97 -18.70 -1.99 11.90
N ILE A 98 -19.04 -1.99 10.62
CA ILE A 98 -19.08 -0.78 9.80
C ILE A 98 -20.45 -0.71 9.11
N PRO A 99 -21.23 0.37 9.29
CA PRO A 99 -22.54 0.50 8.63
C PRO A 99 -22.41 0.45 7.10
N ILE A 100 -23.17 -0.44 6.47
CA ILE A 100 -23.19 -0.61 5.00
C ILE A 100 -23.67 0.67 4.31
N ILE A 101 -24.63 1.38 4.91
CA ILE A 101 -25.14 2.65 4.36
C ILE A 101 -24.04 3.71 4.25
N GLU A 102 -23.15 3.80 5.25
CA GLU A 102 -22.02 4.71 5.23
C GLU A 102 -21.03 4.29 4.13
N LEU A 103 -20.72 2.99 4.01
CA LEU A 103 -19.84 2.49 2.94
C LEU A 103 -20.40 2.74 1.54
N LYS A 104 -21.71 2.59 1.34
CA LYS A 104 -22.37 2.88 0.05
C LYS A 104 -22.24 4.35 -0.37
N ASN A 105 -22.18 5.26 0.60
CA ASN A 105 -22.05 6.71 0.36
C ASN A 105 -20.59 7.15 0.15
N LEU A 106 -19.61 6.26 0.35
CA LEU A 106 -18.20 6.57 0.16
C LEU A 106 -17.74 6.24 -1.27
N PRO A 107 -16.83 7.06 -1.83
CA PRO A 107 -16.08 6.69 -3.04
C PRO A 107 -15.38 5.32 -2.89
N PRO A 108 -15.30 4.50 -3.96
CA PRO A 108 -14.66 3.19 -3.91
C PRO A 108 -13.21 3.23 -3.37
N ALA A 109 -12.47 4.30 -3.66
CA ALA A 109 -11.12 4.49 -3.15
C ALA A 109 -11.06 4.53 -1.61
N LEU A 110 -12.04 5.15 -0.95
CA LEU A 110 -12.13 5.19 0.50
C LEU A 110 -12.62 3.86 1.06
N ASN A 111 -13.55 3.18 0.39
CA ASN A 111 -13.97 1.82 0.80
C ASN A 111 -12.79 0.83 0.81
N ARG A 112 -11.94 0.84 -0.22
CA ARG A 112 -10.73 -0.01 -0.27
C ARG A 112 -9.80 0.25 0.90
N ARG A 113 -9.52 1.52 1.19
CA ARG A 113 -8.61 1.92 2.28
C ARG A 113 -9.21 1.59 3.64
N LEU A 114 -10.50 1.85 3.83
CA LEU A 114 -11.21 1.60 5.07
C LEU A 114 -11.28 0.11 5.39
N LEU A 115 -11.59 -0.73 4.40
CA LEU A 115 -11.60 -2.19 4.56
C LEU A 115 -10.21 -2.71 4.97
N ARG A 116 -9.15 -2.25 4.30
CA ARG A 116 -7.77 -2.63 4.65
C ARG A 116 -7.41 -2.19 6.08
N LEU A 117 -7.77 -0.97 6.47
CA LEU A 117 -7.53 -0.45 7.82
C LEU A 117 -8.27 -1.26 8.89
N ALA A 118 -9.54 -1.60 8.64
CA ALA A 118 -10.36 -2.35 9.57
C ALA A 118 -9.81 -3.78 9.81
N ILE A 119 -9.28 -4.41 8.75
CA ILE A 119 -8.66 -5.73 8.83
C ILE A 119 -7.29 -5.67 9.52
N GLU A 120 -6.50 -4.61 9.26
CA GLU A 120 -5.24 -4.36 9.95
C GLU A 120 -5.45 -4.18 11.46
N GLU A 121 -6.44 -3.38 11.87
CA GLU A 121 -6.72 -3.13 13.29
C GLU A 121 -7.15 -4.39 14.04
N LYS A 122 -7.96 -5.26 13.41
CA LYS A 122 -8.38 -6.53 14.00
C LYS A 122 -7.21 -7.48 14.28
N LYS A 123 -6.19 -7.47 13.40
CA LYS A 123 -5.09 -8.44 13.42
C LYS A 123 -3.83 -7.92 14.13
N GLY A 124 -3.58 -6.62 14.07
CA GLY A 124 -2.33 -6.00 14.52
C GLY A 124 -1.20 -6.01 13.47
N GLU A 125 -1.45 -6.50 12.26
CA GLU A 125 -0.53 -6.39 11.11
C GLU A 125 -1.31 -6.34 9.80
N LEU A 126 -0.76 -5.66 8.78
CA LEU A 126 -1.25 -5.76 7.41
C LEU A 126 -1.30 -7.23 6.95
N LEU A 127 -2.46 -7.65 6.48
CA LEU A 127 -2.59 -8.89 5.70
C LEU A 127 -2.26 -8.61 4.25
N ASP A 128 -1.60 -9.55 3.59
CA ASP A 128 -1.61 -9.64 2.14
C ASP A 128 -3.03 -10.03 1.70
N ILE A 129 -3.88 -9.03 1.61
CA ILE A 129 -5.20 -9.14 0.99
C ILE A 129 -5.03 -8.75 -0.46
N SER A 130 -5.32 -9.69 -1.34
CA SER A 130 -5.27 -9.47 -2.78
C SER A 130 -6.22 -8.34 -3.17
N PHE A 131 -5.92 -7.69 -4.30
CA PHE A 131 -6.80 -6.69 -4.87
C PHE A 131 -8.21 -7.27 -5.10
N ASN A 132 -8.30 -8.45 -5.71
CA ASN A 132 -9.58 -9.12 -6.00
C ASN A 132 -10.39 -9.37 -4.74
N ALA A 133 -9.78 -9.82 -3.65
CA ALA A 133 -10.50 -10.03 -2.39
C ALA A 133 -11.11 -8.74 -1.83
N VAL A 134 -10.42 -7.60 -1.97
CA VAL A 134 -10.96 -6.29 -1.57
C VAL A 134 -12.14 -5.91 -2.48
N GLU A 135 -11.99 -6.06 -3.79
CA GLU A 135 -13.06 -5.72 -4.74
C GLU A 135 -14.29 -6.61 -4.55
N ASP A 136 -14.14 -7.93 -4.37
CA ASP A 136 -15.25 -8.86 -4.12
C ASP A 136 -16.10 -8.43 -2.91
N ILE A 137 -15.44 -7.99 -1.83
CA ILE A 137 -16.11 -7.48 -0.63
C ILE A 137 -16.82 -6.16 -0.92
N ILE A 138 -16.19 -5.23 -1.65
CA ILE A 138 -16.80 -3.93 -2.00
C ILE A 138 -17.98 -4.11 -2.95
N ASP A 139 -17.86 -4.96 -3.95
CA ASP A 139 -18.91 -5.25 -4.91
C ASP A 139 -20.09 -5.94 -4.23
N SER A 140 -19.85 -6.75 -3.18
CA SER A 140 -20.92 -7.29 -2.36
C SER A 140 -21.82 -6.18 -1.81
N LEU A 141 -21.29 -4.99 -1.48
CA LEU A 141 -22.08 -3.88 -0.93
C LEU A 141 -23.15 -3.38 -1.90
N LYS A 142 -22.97 -3.56 -3.21
CA LYS A 142 -23.93 -3.15 -4.24
C LYS A 142 -25.14 -4.08 -4.30
N ASN A 143 -24.94 -5.36 -3.97
CA ASN A 143 -25.98 -6.37 -4.05
C ASN A 143 -26.92 -6.29 -2.83
N GLU A 144 -28.22 -6.42 -3.08
CA GLU A 144 -29.27 -6.47 -2.04
C GLU A 144 -29.31 -7.80 -1.29
N THR A 145 -28.47 -8.78 -1.69
CA THR A 145 -28.39 -10.07 -0.99
C THR A 145 -28.00 -9.86 0.47
N GLU A 146 -28.87 -10.31 1.37
CA GLU A 146 -28.70 -10.21 2.82
C GLU A 146 -27.49 -11.02 3.31
N PHE A 147 -27.23 -12.17 2.66
CA PHE A 147 -26.12 -13.05 3.03
C PHE A 147 -24.89 -12.79 2.16
N PHE A 148 -23.77 -12.52 2.81
CA PHE A 148 -22.44 -12.50 2.21
C PHE A 148 -21.42 -12.91 3.27
N GLU A 149 -20.50 -13.81 2.89
CA GLU A 149 -19.38 -14.21 3.72
C GLU A 149 -18.14 -14.34 2.84
N PHE A 150 -17.05 -13.69 3.25
CA PHE A 150 -15.74 -13.78 2.61
C PHE A 150 -14.69 -14.23 3.61
N ASN A 151 -13.95 -15.27 3.24
CA ASN A 151 -12.93 -15.86 4.09
C ASN A 151 -11.59 -15.13 3.93
N LEU A 152 -11.13 -14.48 4.99
CA LEU A 152 -9.83 -13.83 5.05
C LEU A 152 -8.75 -14.79 5.58
N PRO A 153 -7.46 -14.58 5.30
CA PRO A 153 -6.39 -15.37 5.91
C PRO A 153 -6.37 -15.23 7.44
N LYS A 154 -5.62 -16.12 8.13
CA LYS A 154 -5.50 -16.19 9.61
C LYS A 154 -6.84 -16.35 10.35
N PHE A 155 -7.73 -17.22 9.85
CA PHE A 155 -9.02 -17.55 10.49
C PHE A 155 -9.94 -16.36 10.74
N MET A 156 -9.90 -15.35 9.87
CA MET A 156 -10.87 -14.25 9.88
C MET A 156 -11.86 -14.40 8.75
N LYS A 157 -12.96 -13.65 8.85
CA LYS A 157 -13.95 -13.49 7.79
C LYS A 157 -14.59 -12.11 7.82
N VAL A 158 -15.10 -11.71 6.66
CA VAL A 158 -15.98 -10.55 6.51
C VAL A 158 -17.37 -11.08 6.23
N VAL A 159 -18.37 -10.59 6.96
CA VAL A 159 -19.77 -10.97 6.75
C VAL A 159 -20.65 -9.72 6.65
N LYS A 160 -21.77 -9.83 5.95
CA LYS A 160 -22.87 -8.87 6.12
C LYS A 160 -23.77 -9.37 7.25
N ASP A 161 -23.97 -8.52 8.26
CA ASP A 161 -24.91 -8.74 9.36
C ASP A 161 -25.90 -7.58 9.40
N LYS A 162 -27.09 -7.82 8.82
CA LYS A 162 -28.17 -6.84 8.67
C LYS A 162 -27.66 -5.58 7.95
N GLU A 163 -27.43 -4.52 8.71
CA GLU A 163 -27.02 -3.20 8.24
C GLU A 163 -25.51 -2.97 8.29
N ASN A 164 -24.72 -3.95 8.77
CA ASN A 164 -23.28 -3.79 8.99
C ASN A 164 -22.46 -4.77 8.16
N LEU A 165 -21.31 -4.31 7.68
CA LEU A 165 -20.21 -5.15 7.28
C LEU A 165 -19.36 -5.44 8.53
N VAL A 166 -19.17 -6.72 8.84
CA VAL A 166 -18.55 -7.16 10.09
C VAL A 166 -17.29 -7.97 9.80
N ILE A 167 -16.18 -7.59 10.42
CA ILE A 167 -14.92 -8.32 10.37
C ILE A 167 -14.75 -9.05 11.70
N LYS A 168 -14.75 -10.39 11.63
CA LYS A 168 -14.70 -11.25 12.81
C LYS A 168 -13.85 -12.49 12.62
N ASN A 169 -13.57 -13.19 13.72
CA ASN A 169 -12.91 -14.50 13.67
C ASN A 169 -13.89 -15.56 13.14
N ARG A 170 -13.38 -16.59 12.46
CA ARG A 170 -14.20 -17.69 11.93
C ARG A 170 -14.85 -18.54 13.03
N ASN A 171 -14.26 -18.59 14.22
CA ASN A 171 -14.69 -19.48 15.32
C ASN A 171 -15.69 -18.84 16.31
N ASN A 172 -16.27 -17.67 15.97
CA ASN A 172 -17.33 -17.01 16.74
C ASN A 172 -18.55 -16.67 15.86
#